data_AF-A0A916SY24-F1
#
_entry.id   AF-A0A916SY24-F1
#
_cell.length_a   1.000
_cell.length_b   1.000
_cell.length_c   1.000
_cell.angle_alpha   90.00
_cell.angle_beta   90.00
_cell.angle_gamma   90.00
#
_symmetry.space_group_name_H-M   'P 1'
#
loop_
_entity.id
_entity.type
_entity.pdbx_description
1 polymer ?
#
loop_
_entity_poly.entity_id
_entity_poly.type
_entity_poly.pdbx_seq_one_letter_code
_entity_poly.pdbx_strand_id
1 'polypeptide(L)'
;MGFTSRGMYAEVDRDLFQRALRRSGMSYQELADEATRELRKIARAEKRKRRGDGVPDGISKALVGQLYTGAAKSTHELRGLALERALEMADGDLFVPSVFRGSGNTKRSA
;
A
#
# COMPACT_ATOMS: atom_id res chain seq x y z
N MET A 1 -14.85 8.17 6.33
CA MET A 1 -13.88 8.15 7.44
C MET A 1 -12.65 8.95 7.06
N GLY A 2 -12.15 9.78 7.97
CA GLY A 2 -11.01 10.64 7.74
C GLY A 2 -9.72 10.03 8.25
N PHE A 3 -8.87 9.51 7.37
CA PHE A 3 -7.55 9.02 7.73
C PHE A 3 -6.65 10.22 8.05
N THR A 4 -6.67 10.67 9.30
CA THR A 4 -5.72 11.63 9.85
C THR A 4 -4.51 10.88 10.40
N SER A 5 -3.43 10.86 9.63
CA SER A 5 -2.04 11.06 10.07
C SER A 5 -1.70 10.66 11.51
N ARG A 6 -1.65 9.36 11.82
CA ARG A 6 -0.87 8.78 12.94
C ARG A 6 -0.87 7.25 12.82
N GLY A 7 0.05 6.71 12.02
CA GLY A 7 0.21 5.25 11.83
C GLY A 7 0.11 4.77 10.38
N MET A 8 0.55 5.57 9.40
CA MET A 8 0.39 5.34 7.95
C MET A 8 1.26 4.20 7.37
N TYR A 9 1.42 3.07 8.07
CA TYR A 9 2.12 1.91 7.52
C TYR A 9 1.15 0.75 7.35
N ALA A 10 1.16 0.16 6.16
CA ALA A 10 0.47 -1.08 5.86
C ALA A 10 1.47 -2.22 5.73
N GLU A 11 1.15 -3.35 6.36
CA GLU A 11 1.88 -4.60 6.17
C GLU A 11 1.44 -5.29 4.89
N VAL A 12 2.38 -5.89 4.16
CA VAL A 12 2.09 -6.62 2.93
C VAL A 12 1.84 -8.10 3.20
N ASP A 13 0.76 -8.67 2.65
CA ASP A 13 0.68 -10.11 2.42
C ASP A 13 1.64 -10.45 1.29
N ARG A 14 2.84 -10.90 1.67
CA ARG A 14 3.92 -11.19 0.72
C ARG A 14 3.54 -12.27 -0.27
N ASP A 15 2.88 -13.34 0.17
CA ASP A 15 2.59 -14.47 -0.71
C ASP A 15 1.54 -14.07 -1.76
N LEU A 16 0.54 -13.31 -1.34
CA LEU A 16 -0.46 -12.77 -2.27
C LEU A 16 0.16 -11.73 -3.21
N PHE A 17 1.05 -10.86 -2.71
CA PHE A 17 1.77 -9.88 -3.53
C PHE A 17 2.64 -10.55 -4.60
N GLN A 18 3.38 -11.60 -4.24
CA GLN A 18 4.18 -12.36 -5.20
C GLN A 18 3.30 -13.02 -6.28
N ARG A 19 2.14 -13.57 -5.89
CA ARG A 19 1.19 -14.18 -6.84
C ARG A 19 0.57 -13.14 -7.77
N ALA A 20 0.16 -11.99 -7.23
CA ALA A 20 -0.42 -10.91 -8.01
C ALA A 20 0.58 -10.36 -9.03
N LEU A 21 1.83 -10.11 -8.62
CA LEU A 21 2.88 -9.64 -9.51
C LEU A 21 3.23 -10.67 -10.60
N ARG A 22 3.27 -11.96 -10.26
CA ARG A 22 3.49 -13.01 -11.27
C ARG A 22 2.34 -13.09 -12.28
N ARG A 23 1.10 -12.90 -11.81
CA ARG A 23 -0.09 -12.93 -12.67
C ARG A 23 -0.15 -11.72 -13.60
N SER A 24 0.24 -10.53 -13.12
CA SER A 24 0.25 -9.32 -13.93
C SER A 24 1.32 -9.34 -15.03
N GLY A 25 2.37 -10.16 -14.87
CA GLY A 25 3.48 -10.26 -15.83
C GLY A 25 4.39 -9.02 -15.85
N MET A 26 4.20 -8.07 -14.93
CA MET A 26 4.98 -6.85 -14.87
C MET A 26 6.36 -7.08 -14.25
N SER A 27 7.37 -6.39 -14.78
CA SER A 27 8.65 -6.22 -14.11
C SER A 27 8.52 -5.31 -12.88
N TYR A 28 9.52 -5.35 -12.00
CA TYR A 28 9.56 -4.46 -10.82
C TYR A 28 9.58 -2.98 -11.19
N GLN A 29 10.11 -2.63 -12.35
CA GLN A 29 10.14 -1.25 -12.83
C GLN A 29 8.75 -0.83 -13.34
N GLU A 30 8.10 -1.67 -14.15
CA GLU A 30 6.76 -1.38 -14.67
C GLU A 30 5.73 -1.23 -13.55
N LEU A 31 5.77 -2.12 -12.54
CA LEU A 31 4.91 -1.98 -11.37
C LEU A 31 5.21 -0.68 -10.61
N ALA A 32 6.47 -0.31 -10.44
CA ALA A 32 6.83 0.93 -9.75
C ALA A 32 6.33 2.19 -10.51
N ASP A 33 6.41 2.18 -11.84
CA ASP A 33 5.96 3.28 -12.68
C ASP A 33 4.43 3.40 -12.68
N GLU A 34 3.72 2.29 -12.82
CA GLU A 34 2.25 2.28 -12.82
C GLU A 34 1.70 2.62 -11.43
N ALA A 35 2.28 2.06 -10.37
CA ALA A 35 1.90 2.41 -9.01
C ALA A 35 2.24 3.87 -8.67
N THR A 36 3.32 4.44 -9.23
CA THR A 36 3.58 5.88 -9.10
C THR A 36 2.52 6.74 -9.81
N ARG A 37 2.00 6.29 -10.95
CA ARG A 37 0.88 6.98 -11.63
C ARG A 37 -0.39 6.96 -10.78
N GLU A 38 -0.74 5.80 -10.21
CA GLU A 38 -1.87 5.67 -9.29
C GLU A 38 -1.69 6.52 -8.03
N LEU A 39 -0.49 6.51 -7.44
CA LEU A 39 -0.18 7.32 -6.27
C LEU A 39 -0.40 8.82 -6.52
N ARG A 40 -0.06 9.32 -7.72
CA ARG A 40 -0.34 10.71 -8.10
C ARG A 40 -1.84 11.01 -8.19
N LYS A 41 -2.65 10.05 -8.64
CA LYS A 41 -4.12 10.19 -8.65
C LYS A 41 -4.66 10.27 -7.22
N ILE A 42 -4.17 9.40 -6.33
CA ILE A 42 -4.51 9.38 -4.91
C ILE A 42 -4.09 10.70 -4.25
N ALA A 43 -2.86 11.15 -4.48
CA ALA A 43 -2.33 12.41 -3.95
C ALA A 43 -3.20 13.62 -4.32
N ARG A 44 -3.64 13.70 -5.58
CA ARG A 44 -4.56 14.75 -6.04
C ARG A 44 -5.90 14.69 -5.32
N ALA A 45 -6.44 13.49 -5.09
CA ALA A 45 -7.68 13.31 -4.36
C ALA A 45 -7.54 13.71 -2.88
N GLU A 46 -6.45 13.34 -2.23
CA GLU A 46 -6.18 13.72 -0.83
C GLU A 46 -5.94 15.23 -0.67
N LYS A 47 -5.25 15.86 -1.62
CA LYS A 47 -5.10 17.33 -1.66
C LYS A 47 -6.45 18.04 -1.76
N ARG A 48 -7.38 17.55 -2.60
CA ARG A 48 -8.75 18.10 -2.68
C ARG A 48 -9.52 17.99 -1.36
N LYS A 49 -9.23 16.96 -0.57
CA LYS A 49 -9.82 16.75 0.77
C LYS A 49 -9.10 17.52 1.88
N ARG A 50 -8.14 18.40 1.55
CA ARG A 50 -7.27 19.11 2.50
C ARG A 50 -6.44 18.18 3.40
N ARG A 51 -6.05 17.01 2.88
CA ARG A 51 -5.23 15.98 3.55
C ARG A 51 -3.94 15.69 2.78
N GLY A 52 -3.35 16.73 2.17
CA GLY A 52 -2.16 16.59 1.33
C GLY A 52 -0.85 16.36 2.11
N ASP A 53 -0.86 16.56 3.42
CA ASP A 53 0.36 16.45 4.23
C ASP A 53 0.73 14.99 4.46
N GLY A 54 1.97 14.63 4.12
CA GLY A 54 2.50 13.27 4.29
C GLY A 54 2.25 12.31 3.13
N VAL A 55 1.75 12.78 1.98
CA VAL A 55 1.63 11.91 0.80
C VAL A 55 3.01 11.61 0.22
N PRO A 56 3.37 10.32 0.00
CA PRO A 56 4.65 9.97 -0.59
C PRO A 56 4.78 10.43 -2.04
N ASP A 57 5.99 10.85 -2.44
CA ASP A 57 6.24 11.39 -3.78
C ASP A 57 6.21 10.35 -4.91
N GLY A 58 6.42 9.07 -4.58
CA GLY A 58 6.55 8.00 -5.57
C GLY A 58 6.82 6.62 -4.96
N ILE A 59 6.94 5.65 -5.85
CA ILE A 59 7.28 4.24 -5.56
C ILE A 59 8.49 3.88 -6.41
N SER A 60 9.55 3.36 -5.77
CA SER A 60 10.77 2.97 -6.46
C SER A 60 10.77 1.47 -6.78
N LYS A 61 11.48 1.08 -7.84
CA LYS A 61 11.78 -0.34 -8.15
C LYS A 61 12.40 -1.06 -6.95
N ALA A 62 13.29 -0.40 -6.22
CA ALA A 62 13.94 -0.97 -5.04
C ALA A 62 12.91 -1.34 -3.96
N LEU A 63 11.92 -0.47 -3.70
CA LEU A 63 10.86 -0.74 -2.75
C LEU A 63 10.01 -1.95 -3.17
N VAL A 64 9.63 -2.04 -4.45
CA VAL A 64 8.91 -3.20 -5.00
C VAL A 64 9.71 -4.49 -4.79
N GLY A 65 11.01 -4.45 -5.09
CA GLY A 65 11.92 -5.57 -4.86
C GLY A 65 12.01 -5.97 -3.39
N GLN A 66 12.13 -5.00 -2.47
CA GLN A 66 12.19 -5.24 -1.04
C GLN A 66 10.90 -5.86 -0.49
N LEU A 67 9.73 -5.44 -0.97
CA LEU A 67 8.44 -6.03 -0.61
C LEU A 67 8.31 -7.46 -1.15
N TYR A 68 8.76 -7.69 -2.39
CA TYR A 68 8.76 -9.03 -3.00
C TYR A 68 9.67 -10.02 -2.25
N THR A 69 10.89 -9.59 -1.91
CA THR A 69 11.86 -10.43 -1.17
C THR A 69 11.53 -10.55 0.31
N GLY A 70 10.66 -9.70 0.85
CA GLY A 70 10.34 -9.63 2.27
C GLY A 70 11.38 -8.89 3.11
N ALA A 71 12.35 -8.21 2.46
CA ALA A 71 13.30 -7.32 3.13
C ALA A 71 12.60 -6.10 3.76
N ALA A 72 11.50 -5.65 3.15
CA ALA A 72 10.55 -4.73 3.76
C ALA A 72 9.23 -5.45 4.02
N LYS A 73 8.70 -5.32 5.25
CA LYS A 73 7.41 -5.92 5.64
C LYS A 73 6.24 -4.95 5.56
N SER A 74 6.53 -3.66 5.52
CA SER A 74 5.54 -2.61 5.51
C SER A 74 5.95 -1.44 4.63
N THR A 75 4.97 -0.75 4.08
CA THR A 75 5.16 0.49 3.33
C THR A 75 4.10 1.50 3.72
N HIS A 76 4.22 2.72 3.23
CA HIS A 76 3.20 3.74 3.46
C HIS A 76 1.85 3.28 2.90
N GLU A 77 0.75 3.47 3.63
CA GLU A 77 -0.60 3.00 3.21
C GLU A 77 -0.96 3.46 1.78
N LEU A 78 -0.76 4.74 1.47
CA LEU A 78 -1.00 5.26 0.11
C LEU A 78 -0.14 4.60 -0.97
N ARG A 79 1.09 4.15 -0.64
CA ARG A 79 1.91 3.36 -1.56
C ARG A 79 1.35 1.95 -1.72
N GLY A 80 0.84 1.36 -0.63
CA GLY A 80 0.15 0.06 -0.67
C GLY A 80 -1.08 0.09 -1.57
N LEU A 81 -1.98 1.06 -1.37
CA LEU A 81 -3.16 1.27 -2.21
C LEU A 81 -2.79 1.48 -3.68
N ALA A 82 -1.74 2.26 -3.93
CA ALA A 82 -1.28 2.48 -5.29
C ALA A 82 -0.73 1.20 -5.95
N LEU A 83 -0.05 0.34 -5.20
CA LEU A 83 0.41 -0.98 -5.67
C LEU A 83 -0.75 -1.93 -5.93
N GLU A 84 -1.76 -1.96 -5.08
CA GLU A 84 -2.98 -2.76 -5.28
C GLU A 84 -3.68 -2.37 -6.57
N ARG A 85 -3.92 -1.07 -6.78
CA ARG A 85 -4.56 -0.56 -7.98
C ARG A 85 -3.74 -0.82 -9.24
N ALA A 86 -2.41 -0.69 -9.16
CA ALA A 86 -1.53 -1.02 -10.28
C ALA A 86 -1.54 -2.53 -10.62
N LEU A 87 -1.82 -3.39 -9.64
CA LEU A 87 -2.00 -4.84 -9.83
C LEU A 87 -3.46 -5.24 -10.09
N GLU A 88 -4.35 -4.26 -10.31
CA GLU A 88 -5.78 -4.48 -10.50
C GLU A 88 -6.45 -5.26 -9.36
N MET A 89 -5.93 -5.11 -8.13
CA MET A 89 -6.48 -5.69 -6.91
C MET A 89 -7.38 -4.69 -6.18
N ALA A 90 -8.28 -5.19 -5.32
CA ALA A 90 -9.11 -4.30 -4.53
C ALA A 90 -8.29 -3.64 -3.41
N ASP A 91 -8.67 -2.41 -3.07
CA ASP A 91 -8.04 -1.64 -1.99
C ASP A 91 -8.15 -2.43 -0.66
N GLY A 92 -7.00 -2.78 -0.07
CA GLY A 92 -6.89 -3.54 1.18
C GLY A 92 -6.74 -5.05 1.05
N ASP A 93 -6.68 -5.60 -0.17
CA ASP A 93 -6.46 -7.05 -0.39
C ASP A 93 -5.02 -7.48 -0.07
N LEU A 94 -4.03 -6.65 -0.39
CA LEU A 94 -2.61 -6.96 -0.25
C LEU A 94 -1.98 -6.26 0.95
N PHE A 95 -2.41 -5.03 1.24
CA PHE A 95 -1.80 -4.16 2.24
C PHE A 95 -2.78 -3.88 3.37
N VAL A 96 -2.52 -4.45 4.54
CA VAL A 96 -3.36 -4.29 5.72
C VAL A 96 -2.80 -3.18 6.61
N PRO A 97 -3.58 -2.12 6.94
CA PRO A 97 -3.16 -1.08 7.87
C PRO A 97 -2.65 -1.66 9.20
N SER A 98 -1.46 -1.24 9.63
CA SER A 98 -0.86 -1.70 10.90
C SER A 98 -1.72 -1.34 12.11
N VAL A 99 -2.49 -0.25 12.03
CA VAL A 99 -3.43 0.20 13.06
C VAL A 99 -4.52 -0.84 13.33
N PHE A 100 -4.86 -1.69 12.35
CA PHE A 100 -5.84 -2.76 12.51
C PHE A 100 -5.36 -3.91 13.41
N ARG A 101 -4.04 -4.04 13.65
CA ARG A 101 -3.49 -5.03 14.60
C ARG A 101 -3.51 -4.55 16.05
N GLY A 102 -3.78 -3.27 16.31
CA GLY A 102 -3.87 -2.70 17.65
C GLY A 102 -5.25 -2.82 18.33
N SER A 103 -6.35 -3.01 17.58
CA SER A 103 -7.70 -3.12 18.18
C SER A 103 -8.15 -4.56 18.46
N GLY A 104 -7.34 -5.56 18.09
CA GLY A 104 -7.62 -6.98 18.29
C GLY A 104 -7.42 -7.51 19.73
N ASN A 105 -7.19 -6.64 20.73
CA ASN A 105 -7.11 -7.05 22.14
C ASN A 105 -8.31 -6.63 23.00
N THR A 106 -9.40 -6.15 22.38
CA THR A 106 -10.67 -6.00 23.11
C THR A 106 -11.43 -7.33 23.07
N LYS A 107 -11.16 -8.13 24.10
CA LYS A 107 -11.95 -9.23 24.66
C LYS A 107 -13.24 -9.54 23.89
N ARG A 108 -13.26 -10.69 23.21
CA ARG A 108 -14.51 -11.42 22.99
C ARG A 108 -14.97 -11.91 24.37
N SER A 109 -15.78 -11.10 25.05
CA SER A 109 -16.49 -11.52 26.26
C SER A 109 -17.39 -12.70 25.87
N ALA A 110 -17.13 -13.85 26.50
CA ALA A 110 -18.13 -14.90 26.64
C ALA A 110 -19.19 -14.46 27.66
#